data_AF-W2SRY4-F1
#
_entry.id   AF-W2SRY4-F1
#
_cell.length_a   1.000
_cell.length_b   1.000
_cell.length_c   1.000
_cell.angle_alpha   90.00
_cell.angle_beta   90.00
_cell.angle_gamma   90.00
#
_symmetry.space_group_name_H-M   'P 1'
#
loop_
_entity.id
_entity.type
_entity.pdbx_description
1 polymer ?
#
loop_
_entity_poly.entity_id
_entity_poly.type
_entity_poly.pdbx_seq_one_letter_code
_entity_poly.pdbx_strand_id
1 'polypeptide(L)'
;MTSIQFVLYMGWLKVAEALLNPWGLDDDDFETNMLIDRNLAMGLKIVDDGYGKTPELRKDAFWDDQWVPLYSEESAWEKKYKHHEGSLSQMKLVSPDIGSFRITLGIKDPLTAALRTIRK
;
A
#
# COMPACT_ATOMS: atom_id res chain seq x y z
N MET A 1 -35.04 -27.02 -8.31
CA MET A 1 -33.84 -26.75 -9.14
C MET A 1 -34.00 -25.56 -10.09
N THR A 2 -35.20 -25.27 -10.59
CA THR A 2 -35.45 -24.12 -11.50
C THR A 2 -35.40 -22.76 -10.80
N SER A 3 -35.80 -22.66 -9.53
CA SER A 3 -35.78 -21.41 -8.75
C SER A 3 -34.36 -20.86 -8.53
N ILE A 4 -33.40 -21.73 -8.18
CA ILE A 4 -31.99 -21.34 -7.99
C ILE A 4 -31.37 -20.89 -9.31
N GLN A 5 -31.62 -21.63 -10.39
CA GLN A 5 -31.16 -21.26 -11.73
C GLN A 5 -31.73 -19.91 -12.17
N PHE A 6 -33.02 -19.67 -11.90
CA PHE A 6 -33.66 -18.39 -12.19
C PHE A 6 -33.00 -17.22 -11.45
N VAL A 7 -32.75 -17.36 -10.14
CA VAL A 7 -32.08 -16.32 -9.35
C VAL A 7 -30.66 -16.05 -9.85
N LEU A 8 -29.92 -17.08 -10.25
CA LEU A 8 -28.57 -16.91 -10.78
C LEU A 8 -28.57 -16.11 -12.10
N TYR A 9 -29.42 -16.50 -13.07
CA TYR A 9 -29.46 -15.85 -14.37
C TYR A 9 -30.06 -14.44 -14.31
N MET A 10 -31.16 -14.26 -13.57
CA MET A 10 -31.77 -12.94 -13.40
C MET A 10 -30.90 -12.03 -12.53
N GLY A 11 -30.25 -12.57 -11.49
CA GLY A 11 -29.33 -11.82 -10.66
C GLY A 11 -28.13 -11.31 -11.46
N TRP A 12 -27.52 -12.16 -12.29
CA TRP A 12 -26.40 -11.73 -13.13
C TRP A 12 -26.84 -10.68 -14.16
N LEU A 13 -28.01 -10.84 -14.77
CA LEU A 13 -28.57 -9.83 -15.67
C LEU A 13 -28.81 -8.49 -14.95
N LYS A 14 -29.36 -8.53 -13.73
CA LYS A 14 -29.63 -7.32 -12.92
C LYS A 14 -28.37 -6.58 -12.50
N VAL A 15 -27.28 -7.29 -12.22
CA VAL A 15 -25.97 -6.67 -11.97
C VAL A 15 -25.47 -5.94 -13.23
N ALA A 16 -25.62 -6.54 -14.40
CA ALA A 16 -25.23 -5.90 -15.66
C ALA A 16 -26.10 -4.66 -15.97
N GLU A 17 -27.39 -4.70 -15.65
CA GLU A 17 -28.31 -3.57 -15.79
C GLU A 17 -27.92 -2.41 -14.86
N ALA A 18 -27.65 -2.69 -13.58
CA ALA A 18 -27.21 -1.67 -12.62
C ALA A 18 -25.89 -1.00 -13.03
N LEU A 19 -24.94 -1.78 -13.57
CA LEU A 19 -23.65 -1.25 -14.03
C LEU A 19 -23.69 -0.60 -15.42
N LEU A 20 -24.80 -0.71 -16.16
CA LEU A 20 -24.91 -0.17 -17.51
C LEU A 20 -24.89 1.37 -17.50
N ASN A 21 -25.49 1.98 -16.48
CA ASN A 21 -25.50 3.43 -16.30
C ASN A 21 -25.27 3.79 -14.81
N PRO A 22 -24.01 3.87 -14.36
CA PRO A 22 -23.66 4.12 -12.95
C PRO A 22 -23.80 5.60 -12.54
N TRP A 23 -24.46 6.44 -13.35
CA TRP A 23 -24.64 7.89 -13.15
C TRP A 23 -26.10 8.26 -12.87
N GLY A 24 -26.94 7.28 -12.53
CA GLY A 24 -28.35 7.49 -12.20
C GLY A 24 -28.56 7.97 -10.77
N LEU A 25 -29.73 7.59 -10.23
CA LEU A 25 -30.15 7.84 -8.86
C LEU A 25 -30.42 6.51 -8.12
N ASP A 26 -29.95 5.39 -8.66
CA ASP A 26 -30.11 4.09 -8.00
C ASP A 26 -29.17 4.02 -6.80
N ASP A 27 -29.53 3.23 -5.78
CA ASP A 27 -28.80 3.18 -4.50
C ASP A 27 -27.33 2.72 -4.64
N ASP A 28 -27.01 1.98 -5.71
CA ASP A 28 -25.67 1.46 -6.03
C ASP A 28 -24.90 2.33 -7.05
N ASP A 29 -25.46 3.46 -7.50
CA ASP A 29 -24.81 4.40 -8.41
C ASP A 29 -23.71 5.22 -7.72
N PHE A 30 -22.86 5.87 -8.52
CA PHE A 30 -21.85 6.76 -7.96
C PHE A 30 -22.48 8.01 -7.36
N GLU A 31 -22.11 8.32 -6.12
CA GLU A 31 -22.49 9.57 -5.45
C GLU A 31 -21.68 10.77 -6.00
N THR A 32 -22.01 11.17 -7.23
CA THR A 32 -21.29 12.19 -7.99
C THR A 32 -21.47 13.59 -7.41
N ASN A 33 -22.62 13.90 -6.81
CA ASN A 33 -22.88 15.19 -6.18
C ASN A 33 -21.92 15.43 -5.00
N MET A 34 -21.73 14.43 -4.15
CA MET A 34 -20.74 14.49 -3.08
C MET A 34 -19.31 14.68 -3.61
N LEU A 35 -18.96 14.01 -4.70
CA LEU A 35 -17.63 14.18 -5.33
C LEU A 35 -17.43 15.59 -5.87
N ILE A 36 -18.46 16.18 -6.49
CA ILE A 36 -18.42 17.56 -7.00
C ILE A 36 -18.22 18.53 -5.83
N ASP A 37 -19.05 18.44 -4.79
CA ASP A 37 -18.97 19.31 -3.62
C ASP A 37 -17.62 19.20 -2.92
N ARG A 38 -17.12 17.96 -2.72
CA ARG A 38 -15.82 17.69 -2.12
C ARG A 38 -14.69 18.29 -2.94
N ASN A 39 -14.71 18.11 -4.26
CA ASN A 39 -13.64 18.57 -5.13
C ASN A 39 -13.62 20.09 -5.24
N LEU A 40 -14.79 20.73 -5.33
CA LEU A 40 -14.89 22.18 -5.34
C LEU A 40 -14.38 22.77 -4.01
N ALA A 41 -14.84 22.24 -2.88
CA ALA A 41 -14.43 22.69 -1.56
C ALA A 41 -12.92 22.51 -1.33
N MET A 42 -12.37 21.33 -1.65
CA MET A 42 -10.93 21.06 -1.49
C MET A 42 -10.08 21.87 -2.45
N GLY A 43 -10.48 21.99 -3.72
CA GLY A 43 -9.77 22.77 -4.73
C GLY A 43 -9.64 24.24 -4.33
N LEU A 44 -10.73 24.85 -3.87
CA LEU A 44 -10.72 26.24 -3.39
C LEU A 44 -9.84 26.40 -2.14
N LYS A 45 -9.91 25.47 -1.17
CA LYS A 45 -9.04 25.49 0.02
C LYS A 45 -7.55 25.40 -0.32
N ILE A 46 -7.18 24.58 -1.29
CA ILE A 46 -5.77 24.44 -1.69
C ILE A 46 -5.22 25.76 -2.24
N VAL A 47 -6.00 26.46 -3.07
CA VAL A 47 -5.56 27.71 -3.70
C VAL A 47 -5.66 28.91 -2.77
N ASP A 48 -6.63 28.94 -1.85
CA ASP A 48 -6.80 30.05 -0.91
C ASP A 48 -5.92 29.87 0.33
N ASP A 49 -6.16 28.81 1.11
CA ASP A 49 -5.44 28.56 2.34
C ASP A 49 -4.04 27.99 2.10
N GLY A 50 -3.86 27.15 1.09
CA GLY A 50 -2.62 26.40 0.85
C GLY A 50 -1.57 27.13 0.02
N TYR A 51 -1.91 28.25 -0.64
CA TYR A 51 -0.98 28.93 -1.54
C TYR A 51 0.20 29.53 -0.78
N GLY A 52 1.42 29.11 -1.14
CA GLY A 52 2.66 29.59 -0.53
C GLY A 52 2.90 29.16 0.93
N LYS A 53 1.97 28.40 1.54
CA LYS A 53 2.10 27.91 2.92
C LYS A 53 2.70 26.50 2.92
N THR A 54 4.02 26.42 2.94
CA THR A 54 4.73 25.14 3.13
C THR A 54 5.00 24.90 4.61
N PRO A 55 4.93 23.65 5.10
CA PRO A 55 5.29 23.34 6.47
C PRO A 55 6.79 23.58 6.69
N GLU A 56 7.16 23.93 7.93
CA GLU A 56 8.57 24.13 8.29
C GLU A 56 9.38 22.84 8.10
N LEU A 57 10.56 22.98 7.51
CA LEU A 57 11.52 21.89 7.41
C LEU A 57 12.10 21.57 8.79
N ARG A 58 11.84 20.35 9.27
CA ARG A 58 12.37 19.82 10.52
C ARG A 58 12.95 18.43 10.27
N LYS A 59 13.95 18.05 11.06
CA LYS A 59 14.46 16.68 11.09
C LYS A 59 13.34 15.74 11.52
N ASP A 60 13.12 14.68 10.75
CA ASP A 60 12.11 13.68 11.06
C ASP A 60 12.61 12.71 12.15
N ALA A 61 11.71 11.85 12.64
CA ALA A 61 11.99 10.92 13.74
C ALA A 61 13.08 9.89 13.43
N PHE A 62 13.43 9.67 12.16
CA PHE A 62 14.44 8.70 11.72
C PHE A 62 15.78 9.36 11.32
N TRP A 63 15.94 10.67 11.52
CA TRP A 63 17.13 11.41 11.09
C TRP A 63 18.45 10.90 11.69
N ASP A 64 18.43 10.42 12.94
CA ASP A 64 19.62 9.97 13.68
C ASP A 64 19.73 8.43 13.80
N ASP A 65 19.06 7.66 12.91
CA ASP A 65 19.03 6.17 12.92
C ASP A 65 18.58 5.55 14.26
N GLN A 66 17.84 6.29 15.09
CA GLN A 66 17.27 5.76 16.32
C GLN A 66 16.08 4.84 16.02
N TRP A 67 16.12 3.63 16.59
CA TRP A 67 15.05 2.66 16.40
C TRP A 67 13.81 3.08 17.20
N VAL A 68 12.74 3.43 16.49
CA VAL A 68 11.43 3.73 17.07
C VAL A 68 10.42 2.67 16.59
N PRO A 69 9.63 2.04 17.48
CA PRO A 69 8.58 1.11 17.07
C PRO A 69 7.53 1.83 16.19
N LEU A 70 7.33 1.34 14.97
CA LEU A 70 6.33 1.89 14.02
C LEU A 70 4.91 1.38 14.26
N TYR A 71 4.76 0.27 14.97
CA TYR A 71 3.49 -0.41 15.17
C TYR A 71 3.09 -0.36 16.64
N SER A 72 1.78 -0.27 16.90
CA SER A 72 1.23 -0.55 18.23
C SER A 72 1.49 -2.01 18.60
N GLU A 73 1.47 -2.33 19.91
CA GLU A 73 1.69 -3.70 20.39
C GLU A 73 0.69 -4.70 19.77
N GLU A 74 -0.56 -4.26 19.56
CA GLU A 74 -1.62 -5.06 18.93
C GLU A 74 -1.28 -5.41 17.47
N SER A 75 -0.84 -4.43 16.67
CA SER A 75 -0.47 -4.65 15.26
C SER A 75 0.89 -5.33 15.09
N ALA A 76 1.77 -5.28 16.10
CA ALA A 76 3.10 -5.87 16.05
C ALA A 76 3.07 -7.40 16.07
N TRP A 77 2.04 -8.00 16.66
CA TRP A 77 1.93 -9.46 16.79
C TRP A 77 1.37 -10.15 15.55
N GLU A 78 0.70 -9.39 14.67
CA GLU A 78 -0.11 -10.00 13.62
C GLU A 78 0.73 -10.67 12.52
N LYS A 79 1.92 -10.16 12.17
CA LYS A 79 2.74 -10.74 11.10
C LYS A 79 4.23 -10.47 11.28
N LYS A 80 5.02 -11.52 11.51
CA LYS A 80 6.47 -11.49 11.30
C LYS A 80 6.73 -11.50 9.78
N TYR A 81 6.66 -10.33 9.15
CA TYR A 81 6.94 -10.19 7.73
C TYR A 81 8.36 -10.67 7.44
N LYS A 82 8.48 -11.81 6.75
CA LYS A 82 9.73 -12.12 6.06
C LYS A 82 9.82 -11.18 4.89
N HIS A 83 10.94 -10.47 4.76
CA HIS A 83 11.20 -9.70 3.57
C HIS A 83 11.11 -10.65 2.36
N HIS A 84 10.31 -10.30 1.35
CA HIS A 84 10.15 -11.14 0.18
C HIS A 84 11.45 -11.07 -0.64
N GLU A 85 12.31 -12.08 -0.48
CA GLU A 85 13.44 -12.27 -1.37
C GLU A 85 12.93 -12.85 -2.70
N GLY A 86 13.42 -12.32 -3.83
CA GLY A 86 13.03 -12.81 -5.15
C GLY A 86 13.37 -14.30 -5.33
N SER A 87 12.67 -14.98 -6.24
CA SER A 87 12.82 -16.43 -6.49
C SER A 87 14.26 -16.87 -6.82
N LEU A 88 15.09 -15.96 -7.33
CA LEU A 88 16.49 -16.21 -7.69
C LEU A 88 17.51 -15.88 -6.57
N SER A 89 17.07 -15.37 -5.42
CA SER A 89 17.94 -14.97 -4.30
C SER A 89 18.85 -16.10 -3.78
N GLN A 90 18.43 -17.35 -3.95
CA GLN A 90 19.15 -18.54 -3.46
C GLN A 90 19.87 -19.31 -4.58
N MET A 91 19.83 -18.86 -5.83
CA MET A 91 20.52 -19.56 -6.93
C MET A 91 22.04 -19.41 -6.79
N LYS A 92 22.72 -20.52 -6.51
CA LYS A 92 24.18 -20.61 -6.60
C LYS A 92 24.57 -20.95 -8.03
N LEU A 93 25.15 -20.00 -8.74
CA LEU A 93 25.69 -20.25 -10.08
C LEU A 93 26.89 -21.19 -9.97
N VAL A 94 26.83 -22.35 -10.62
CA VAL A 94 27.98 -23.25 -10.80
C VAL A 94 28.76 -22.76 -12.01
N SER A 95 29.69 -21.83 -11.79
CA SER A 95 30.86 -21.69 -12.66
C SER A 95 32.04 -21.16 -11.84
N PRO A 96 33.25 -21.73 -11.97
CA PRO A 96 34.36 -21.41 -11.07
C PRO A 96 34.97 -20.02 -11.28
N ASP A 97 34.67 -19.33 -12.39
CA ASP A 97 35.52 -18.24 -12.88
C ASP A 97 34.83 -16.88 -13.07
N ILE A 98 33.55 -16.75 -12.72
CA ILE A 98 32.88 -15.44 -12.77
C ILE A 98 32.54 -15.06 -11.34
N GLY A 99 33.36 -14.16 -10.78
CA GLY A 99 33.20 -13.62 -9.44
C GLY A 99 31.76 -13.26 -9.14
N SER A 100 31.27 -13.71 -7.98
CA SER A 100 29.89 -13.55 -7.54
C SER A 100 29.38 -12.12 -7.74
N PHE A 101 28.50 -11.92 -8.73
CA PHE A 101 27.75 -10.68 -8.87
C PHE A 101 26.64 -10.67 -7.82
N ARG A 102 26.94 -10.12 -6.65
CA ARG A 102 25.93 -9.71 -5.66
C ARG A 102 25.30 -8.40 -6.16
N ILE A 103 24.13 -8.49 -6.77
CA ILE A 103 23.25 -7.33 -6.94
C ILE A 103 22.56 -7.09 -5.60
N THR A 104 23.28 -6.52 -4.63
CA THR A 104 22.66 -5.92 -3.46
C THR A 104 22.12 -4.56 -3.88
N LEU A 105 20.82 -4.48 -4.19
CA LEU A 105 20.09 -3.22 -4.00
C LEU A 105 20.31 -2.84 -2.54
N GLY A 106 21.04 -1.75 -2.32
CA GLY A 106 21.65 -1.37 -1.05
C GLY A 106 20.65 -1.06 0.05
N ILE A 107 20.01 -2.08 0.60
CA ILE A 107 19.38 -2.04 1.91
C ILE A 107 20.30 -2.88 2.80
N LYS A 108 21.20 -2.21 3.52
CA LYS A 108 21.99 -2.87 4.57
C LYS A 108 21.00 -3.45 5.57
N ASP A 109 20.94 -4.76 5.69
CA ASP A 109 20.09 -5.45 6.66
C ASP A 109 20.32 -4.89 8.08
N PRO A 110 19.35 -4.17 8.68
CA PRO A 110 19.52 -3.62 10.03
C PRO A 110 19.63 -4.72 11.10
N LEU A 111 19.18 -5.94 10.78
CA LEU A 111 19.27 -7.11 11.66
C LEU A 111 20.71 -7.56 11.91
N THR A 112 21.62 -7.39 10.93
CA THR A 112 23.03 -7.76 11.09
C THR A 112 23.77 -6.77 11.99
N ALA A 113 23.35 -5.50 12.01
CA ALA A 113 23.88 -4.48 12.91
C ALA A 113 23.41 -4.71 14.36
N ALA A 114 22.14 -5.02 14.57
CA ALA A 114 21.56 -5.24 15.89
C ALA A 114 22.18 -6.45 16.63
N LEU A 115 22.45 -7.56 15.92
CA LEU A 115 23.07 -8.75 16.51
C LEU A 115 24.53 -8.55 16.93
N ARG A 116 25.21 -7.53 16.40
CA ARG A 116 26.60 -7.21 16.78
C ARG A 116 26.70 -6.38 18.07
N THR A 117 25.67 -5.60 18.39
CA THR A 117 25.63 -4.75 19.59
C THR A 117 25.25 -5.54 20.84
N ILE A 118 24.44 -6.59 20.72
CA ILE A 118 24.03 -7.43 21.87
C ILE A 118 25.15 -8.37 22.35
N ARG A 119 26.22 -8.55 21.56
CA ARG A 119 27.33 -9.47 21.85
C ARG A 119 28.58 -8.79 22.42
N LYS A 120 28.47 -7.56 22.93
CA LYS A 120 29.54 -6.87 23.67
C LYS A 120 29.12 -6.61 25.10
#